data_AF-V4PD12-F1
#
_entry.id   AF-V4PD12-F1
#
_cell.length_a   1.000
_cell.length_b   1.000
_cell.length_c   1.000
_cell.angle_alpha   90.00
_cell.angle_beta   90.00
_cell.angle_gamma   90.00
#
_symmetry.space_group_name_H-M   'P 1'
#
loop_
_entity.id
_entity.type
_entity.pdbx_description
1 polymer ?
#
loop_
_entity_poly.entity_id
_entity_poly.type
_entity_poly.pdbx_seq_one_letter_code
_entity_poly.pdbx_strand_id
1 'polypeptide(L)'
;ERSKDVLDDLYDRSGDAAGRIQAALNVYGIKKFSDEFYYCIEQIEQFCNDESSEKLRNIIFEDRNTNAFPAVFTLIFIAFHEMFVKEKKSISSYSGVKSVLTNLTRRIDTSRRATASDERRKNIDTIKGIISPHFVSADPSKSIYSDHKTIDLDDYIKRSGMELANYELKQGLLSLDGKRELNVDLMDRIVETICAIANNGPDRAGRVLLGVADKPADVTRIISLDKIQPRTVGDRAVVGIVREAVAMGITLEDYHNKIRTHIANSKLSEPLKSAVLSSIDYNAYYGLGVIVISVPEQKEPSYFKDQIYWRNGDNTELAKTPKQIADISRRF
;
A
#
# COMPACT_ATOMS: atom_id res chain seq x y z
N GLU A 1 34.49 -2.57 -2.07
CA GLU A 1 34.31 -1.46 -1.11
C GLU A 1 33.03 -0.70 -1.48
N ARG A 2 32.29 -0.12 -0.52
CA ARG A 2 31.15 0.76 -0.86
C ARG A 2 31.70 2.17 -1.15
N SER A 3 32.15 2.40 -2.38
CA SER A 3 32.55 3.74 -2.86
C SER A 3 31.45 4.35 -3.73
N LYS A 4 31.56 5.67 -3.97
CA LYS A 4 30.64 6.38 -4.88
C LYS A 4 30.72 5.79 -6.29
N ASP A 5 31.93 5.63 -6.81
CA ASP A 5 32.17 5.14 -8.17
C ASP A 5 31.55 3.75 -8.39
N VAL A 6 31.70 2.85 -7.41
CA VAL A 6 31.07 1.52 -7.46
C VAL A 6 29.55 1.58 -7.43
N LEU A 7 28.95 2.59 -6.78
CA LEU A 7 27.50 2.78 -6.79
C LEU A 7 27.04 3.38 -8.12
N ASP A 8 27.78 4.34 -8.68
CA ASP A 8 27.49 4.96 -9.97
C ASP A 8 27.54 3.90 -11.10
N ASP A 9 28.50 2.97 -11.05
CA ASP A 9 28.61 1.83 -11.97
C ASP A 9 27.39 0.89 -11.96
N LEU A 10 26.66 0.83 -10.84
CA LEU A 10 25.42 0.03 -10.75
C LEU A 10 24.24 0.68 -11.48
N TYR A 11 24.29 1.99 -11.71
CA TYR A 11 23.24 2.74 -12.41
C TYR A 11 23.52 2.89 -13.91
N ASP A 12 24.74 2.60 -14.38
CA ASP A 12 25.02 2.48 -15.80
C ASP A 12 24.42 1.19 -16.36
N ARG A 13 23.30 1.32 -17.06
CA ARG A 13 22.55 0.20 -17.66
C ARG A 13 23.36 -0.58 -18.71
N SER A 14 24.45 -0.01 -19.21
CA SER A 14 25.35 -0.67 -20.16
C SER A 14 26.56 -1.33 -19.50
N GLY A 15 26.74 -1.15 -18.19
CA GLY A 15 27.86 -1.69 -17.43
C GLY A 15 27.67 -3.13 -16.97
N ASP A 16 28.78 -3.88 -16.88
CA ASP A 16 28.81 -5.27 -16.40
C ASP A 16 28.25 -5.43 -14.98
N ALA A 17 28.45 -4.43 -14.13
CA ALA A 17 27.96 -4.43 -12.76
C ALA A 17 26.42 -4.42 -12.69
N ALA A 18 25.79 -3.56 -13.50
CA ALA A 18 24.33 -3.50 -13.62
C ALA A 18 23.76 -4.80 -14.21
N GLY A 19 24.38 -5.32 -15.27
CA GLY A 19 23.99 -6.60 -15.88
C GLY A 19 24.01 -7.76 -14.89
N ARG A 20 25.05 -7.85 -14.05
CA ARG A 20 25.17 -8.87 -13.01
C ARG A 20 24.08 -8.77 -11.95
N ILE A 21 23.76 -7.55 -11.48
CA ILE A 21 22.69 -7.34 -10.49
C ILE A 21 21.33 -7.66 -11.11
N GLN A 22 21.07 -7.24 -12.36
CA GLN A 22 19.83 -7.55 -13.05
C GLN A 22 19.63 -9.07 -13.22
N ALA A 23 20.69 -9.79 -13.60
CA ALA A 23 20.65 -11.25 -13.69
C ALA A 23 20.35 -11.89 -12.32
N ALA A 24 21.00 -11.42 -11.25
CA ALA A 24 20.74 -11.89 -9.90
C ALA A 24 19.29 -11.62 -9.45
N LEU A 25 18.75 -10.43 -9.74
CA LEU A 25 17.36 -10.08 -9.44
C LEU A 25 16.36 -10.90 -10.24
N ASN A 26 16.67 -11.22 -11.50
CA ASN A 26 15.83 -12.08 -12.32
C ASN A 26 15.76 -13.51 -11.76
N VAL A 27 16.89 -14.05 -11.27
CA VAL A 27 16.95 -15.37 -10.62
C VAL A 27 16.27 -15.36 -9.26
N TYR A 28 16.48 -14.31 -8.46
CA TYR A 28 15.89 -14.19 -7.12
C TYR A 28 14.37 -13.92 -7.17
N GLY A 29 13.92 -13.21 -8.20
CA GLY A 29 12.56 -12.73 -8.37
C GLY A 29 12.38 -11.32 -7.83
N ILE A 30 12.06 -10.37 -8.71
CA ILE A 30 11.86 -8.95 -8.37
C ILE A 30 10.76 -8.79 -7.31
N LYS A 31 9.60 -9.42 -7.54
CA LYS A 31 8.47 -9.39 -6.59
C LYS A 31 8.89 -9.93 -5.22
N LYS A 32 9.55 -11.10 -5.20
CA LYS A 32 10.03 -11.71 -3.97
C LYS A 32 10.98 -10.80 -3.19
N PHE A 33 11.93 -10.17 -3.89
CA PHE A 33 12.85 -9.21 -3.27
C PHE A 33 12.09 -8.01 -2.71
N SER A 34 11.13 -7.46 -3.45
CA SER A 34 10.28 -6.38 -2.98
C SER A 34 9.47 -6.81 -1.74
N ASP A 35 8.90 -8.02 -1.71
CA ASP A 35 8.08 -8.55 -0.60
C ASP A 35 8.92 -8.55 0.69
N GLU A 36 10.13 -9.11 0.60
CA GLU A 36 11.08 -9.15 1.70
C GLU A 36 11.55 -7.77 2.14
N PHE A 37 11.78 -6.86 1.18
CA PHE A 37 12.22 -5.50 1.48
C PHE A 37 11.17 -4.74 2.27
N TYR A 38 9.94 -4.77 1.78
CA TYR A 38 8.80 -4.12 2.40
C TYR A 38 8.52 -4.67 3.79
N TYR A 39 8.51 -5.99 3.95
CA TYR A 39 8.35 -6.61 5.27
C TYR A 39 9.41 -6.12 6.26
N CYS A 40 10.68 -6.01 5.84
CA CYS A 40 11.73 -5.48 6.71
C CYS A 40 11.44 -4.02 7.14
N ILE A 41 10.98 -3.17 6.24
CA ILE A 41 10.59 -1.78 6.56
C ILE A 41 9.44 -1.74 7.55
N GLU A 42 8.38 -2.51 7.31
CA GLU A 42 7.23 -2.57 8.20
C GLU A 42 7.62 -3.02 9.62
N GLN A 43 8.45 -4.04 9.74
CA GLN A 43 8.94 -4.51 11.05
C GLN A 43 9.80 -3.47 11.76
N ILE A 44 10.59 -2.70 11.01
CA ILE A 44 11.38 -1.57 11.55
C ILE A 44 10.45 -0.47 12.06
N GLU A 45 9.43 -0.10 11.29
CA GLU A 45 8.43 0.88 11.69
C GLU A 45 7.64 0.43 12.92
N GLN A 46 7.29 -0.85 13.01
CA GLN A 46 6.57 -1.40 14.16
C GLN A 46 7.35 -1.24 15.46
N PHE A 47 8.65 -1.58 15.52
CA PHE A 47 9.40 -1.33 16.75
C PHE A 47 9.63 0.16 17.01
N CYS A 48 9.77 0.99 15.97
CA CYS A 48 9.92 2.43 16.15
C CYS A 48 8.69 3.04 16.82
N ASN A 49 7.51 2.53 16.50
CA ASN A 49 6.23 3.00 17.00
C ASN A 49 5.70 2.25 18.23
N ASP A 50 6.47 1.29 18.75
CA ASP A 50 6.10 0.52 19.94
C ASP A 50 6.07 1.44 21.17
N GLU A 51 4.94 1.40 21.90
CA GLU A 51 4.52 2.28 23.02
C GLU A 51 4.40 3.77 22.69
N SER A 52 5.32 4.33 21.92
CA SER A 52 5.33 5.71 21.46
C SER A 52 6.04 5.84 20.10
N SER A 53 5.52 6.71 19.24
CA SER A 53 6.09 6.96 17.92
C SER A 53 7.41 7.72 18.03
N GLU A 54 8.50 7.11 17.54
CA GLU A 54 9.81 7.72 17.51
C GLU A 54 10.50 7.46 16.16
N LYS A 55 11.22 8.46 15.65
CA LYS A 55 12.00 8.28 14.42
C LYS A 55 13.16 7.33 14.67
N LEU A 56 13.39 6.36 13.77
CA LEU A 56 14.51 5.43 13.86
C LEU A 56 15.86 6.12 14.12
N ARG A 57 16.12 7.28 13.50
CA ARG A 57 17.39 8.02 13.73
C ARG A 57 17.57 8.42 15.20
N ASN A 58 16.50 8.74 15.91
CA ASN A 58 16.55 9.18 17.31
C ASN A 58 16.76 7.99 18.25
N ILE A 59 16.26 6.82 17.87
CA ILE A 59 16.49 5.58 18.62
C ILE A 59 17.96 5.19 18.53
N ILE A 60 18.51 5.12 17.31
CA ILE A 60 19.83 4.48 17.10
C ILE A 60 21.03 5.40 17.35
N PHE A 61 20.86 6.72 17.30
CA PHE A 61 21.91 7.71 17.56
C PHE A 61 21.68 8.40 18.91
N GLU A 62 22.73 8.44 19.71
CA GLU A 62 22.76 9.30 20.90
C GLU A 62 22.96 10.78 20.52
N ASP A 63 23.89 11.02 19.60
CA ASP A 63 24.31 12.36 19.22
C ASP A 63 23.42 12.97 18.14
N ARG A 64 23.37 14.30 18.10
CA ARG A 64 22.65 15.04 17.05
C ARG A 64 23.27 14.84 15.65
N ASN A 65 24.53 14.44 15.57
CA ASN A 65 25.20 14.15 14.30
C ASN A 65 24.83 12.73 13.82
N THR A 66 23.96 12.67 12.81
CA THR A 66 23.48 11.40 12.25
C THR A 66 23.88 11.23 10.78
N ASN A 67 25.01 11.81 10.35
CA ASN A 67 25.46 11.73 8.96
C ASN A 67 25.67 10.29 8.47
N ALA A 68 26.01 9.38 9.39
CA ALA A 68 26.17 7.96 9.10
C ALA A 68 24.83 7.20 8.95
N PHE A 69 23.68 7.85 9.10
CA PHE A 69 22.36 7.20 9.11
C PHE A 69 22.13 6.26 7.91
N PRO A 70 22.40 6.65 6.64
CA PRO A 70 22.18 5.74 5.51
C PRO A 70 23.01 4.44 5.60
N ALA A 71 24.23 4.54 6.12
CA ALA A 71 25.10 3.37 6.31
C ALA A 71 24.59 2.50 7.46
N VAL A 72 24.26 3.08 8.60
CA VAL A 72 23.73 2.35 9.77
C VAL A 72 22.38 1.69 9.44
N PHE A 73 21.50 2.40 8.75
CA PHE A 73 20.23 1.86 8.27
C PHE A 73 20.44 0.64 7.38
N THR A 74 21.42 0.69 6.46
CA THR A 74 21.75 -0.46 5.60
C THR A 74 22.16 -1.68 6.45
N LEU A 75 22.93 -1.48 7.53
CA LEU A 75 23.37 -2.57 8.42
C LEU A 75 22.20 -3.18 9.19
N ILE A 76 21.31 -2.34 9.74
CA ILE A 76 20.09 -2.78 10.43
C ILE A 76 19.20 -3.56 9.47
N PHE A 77 18.94 -3.01 8.29
CA PHE A 77 18.10 -3.64 7.29
C PHE A 77 18.61 -5.03 6.89
N ILE A 78 19.92 -5.17 6.63
CA ILE A 78 20.50 -6.48 6.28
C ILE A 78 20.41 -7.43 7.48
N ALA A 79 20.66 -6.97 8.70
CA ALA A 79 20.53 -7.81 9.89
C ALA A 79 19.10 -8.37 10.02
N PHE A 80 18.08 -7.52 9.88
CA PHE A 80 16.68 -7.91 9.94
C PHE A 80 16.30 -8.85 8.78
N HIS A 81 16.73 -8.54 7.54
CA HIS A 81 16.52 -9.41 6.39
C HIS A 81 17.09 -10.82 6.62
N GLU A 82 18.29 -10.92 7.18
CA GLU A 82 18.87 -12.23 7.52
C GLU A 82 18.07 -12.96 8.60
N MET A 83 17.61 -12.26 9.65
CA MET A 83 16.77 -12.86 10.69
C MET A 83 15.44 -13.39 10.14
N PHE A 84 14.76 -12.61 9.31
CA PHE A 84 13.44 -12.96 8.76
C PHE A 84 13.52 -13.99 7.64
N VAL A 85 14.42 -13.78 6.67
CA VAL A 85 14.43 -14.53 5.40
C VAL A 85 15.35 -15.73 5.45
N LYS A 86 16.58 -15.56 5.97
CA LYS A 86 17.57 -16.64 6.04
C LYS A 86 17.36 -17.54 7.26
N GLU A 87 17.14 -16.94 8.43
CA GLU A 87 16.99 -17.69 9.68
C GLU A 87 15.54 -18.06 10.01
N LYS A 88 14.56 -17.54 9.28
CA LYS A 88 13.13 -17.84 9.46
C LYS A 88 12.64 -17.57 10.89
N LYS A 89 13.07 -16.44 11.46
CA LYS A 89 12.66 -15.97 12.79
C LYS A 89 11.74 -14.76 12.67
N SER A 90 10.86 -14.59 13.65
CA SER A 90 9.99 -13.42 13.79
C SER A 90 10.31 -12.67 15.08
N ILE A 91 10.01 -11.38 15.15
CA ILE A 91 10.16 -10.59 16.38
C ILE A 91 9.13 -11.08 17.40
N SER A 92 9.58 -11.35 18.63
CA SER A 92 8.72 -11.69 19.77
C SER A 92 8.49 -10.52 20.72
N SER A 93 9.35 -9.50 20.69
CA SER A 93 9.25 -8.32 21.55
C SER A 93 9.75 -7.07 20.83
N TYR A 94 8.82 -6.23 20.36
CA TYR A 94 9.14 -4.96 19.71
C TYR A 94 9.81 -3.98 20.69
N SER A 95 9.31 -3.88 21.92
CA SER A 95 9.92 -3.07 22.98
C SER A 95 11.35 -3.51 23.30
N GLY A 96 11.58 -4.82 23.33
CA GLY A 96 12.91 -5.40 23.51
C GLY A 96 13.87 -5.04 22.39
N VAL A 97 13.44 -5.19 21.13
CA VAL A 97 14.20 -4.77 19.95
C VAL A 97 14.53 -3.27 20.02
N LYS A 98 13.53 -2.42 20.30
CA LYS A 98 13.71 -0.96 20.44
C LYS A 98 14.77 -0.65 21.49
N SER A 99 14.66 -1.26 22.67
CA SER A 99 15.58 -1.09 23.80
C SER A 99 17.03 -1.45 23.46
N VAL A 100 17.27 -2.60 22.83
CA VAL A 100 18.65 -3.02 22.50
C VAL A 100 19.27 -2.24 21.35
N LEU A 101 18.44 -1.66 20.47
CA LEU A 101 18.87 -0.77 19.38
C LEU A 101 19.03 0.69 19.82
N THR A 102 18.53 1.07 20.99
CA THR A 102 18.76 2.40 21.54
C THR A 102 20.25 2.68 21.68
N ASN A 103 20.71 3.77 21.07
CA ASN A 103 22.13 4.16 20.98
C ASN A 103 23.00 3.08 20.32
N LEU A 104 22.48 2.38 19.31
CA LEU A 104 23.19 1.34 18.56
C LEU A 104 24.59 1.78 18.11
N THR A 105 24.78 3.04 17.73
CA THR A 105 26.07 3.55 17.23
C THR A 105 27.22 3.45 18.24
N ARG A 106 26.93 3.24 19.53
CA ARG A 106 27.95 2.92 20.56
C ARG A 106 28.51 1.50 20.45
N ARG A 107 27.79 0.60 19.77
CA ARG A 107 28.06 -0.84 19.71
C ARG A 107 28.64 -1.29 18.36
N ILE A 108 28.62 -0.43 17.35
CA ILE A 108 29.07 -0.73 15.99
C ILE A 108 30.07 0.32 15.51
N ASP A 109 31.00 -0.06 14.63
CA ASP A 109 31.93 0.92 14.04
C ASP A 109 31.19 1.72 12.95
N THR A 110 31.17 3.04 13.10
CA THR A 110 30.58 3.99 12.15
C THR A 110 31.63 4.89 11.48
N SER A 111 32.92 4.61 11.70
CA SER A 111 34.03 5.35 11.11
C SER A 111 34.17 5.10 9.61
N ARG A 112 35.01 5.89 8.94
CA ARG A 112 35.28 5.74 7.50
C ARG A 112 35.81 4.34 7.12
N ARG A 113 36.43 3.60 8.06
CA ARG A 113 36.90 2.22 7.85
C ARG A 113 35.76 1.20 7.81
N ALA A 114 34.60 1.53 8.36
CA ALA A 114 33.42 0.68 8.38
C ALA A 114 32.76 0.50 7.00
N THR A 115 33.28 1.11 5.92
CA THR A 115 32.85 0.87 4.53
C THR A 115 33.42 -0.42 3.93
N ALA A 116 34.46 -0.99 4.56
CA ALA A 116 35.06 -2.26 4.17
C ALA A 116 34.07 -3.42 4.32
N SER A 117 34.21 -4.46 3.49
CA SER A 117 33.25 -5.57 3.49
C SER A 117 33.20 -6.32 4.83
N ASP A 118 34.37 -6.58 5.41
CA ASP A 118 34.50 -7.37 6.63
C ASP A 118 33.98 -6.61 7.86
N GLU A 119 34.25 -5.30 7.95
CA GLU A 119 33.71 -4.46 9.01
C GLU A 119 32.19 -4.34 8.93
N ARG A 120 31.61 -4.22 7.72
CA ARG A 120 30.15 -4.24 7.55
C ARG A 120 29.57 -5.57 8.03
N ARG A 121 30.19 -6.70 7.68
CA ARG A 121 29.75 -8.03 8.13
C ARG A 121 29.78 -8.15 9.65
N LYS A 122 30.88 -7.74 10.28
CA LYS A 122 31.04 -7.69 11.74
C LYS A 122 29.96 -6.84 12.42
N ASN A 123 29.64 -5.67 11.86
CA ASN A 123 28.56 -4.83 12.38
C ASN A 123 27.19 -5.51 12.24
N ILE A 124 26.89 -6.16 11.10
CA ILE A 124 25.63 -6.88 10.91
C ILE A 124 25.52 -8.04 11.92
N ASP A 125 26.59 -8.82 12.12
CA ASP A 125 26.62 -9.91 13.09
C ASP A 125 26.46 -9.41 14.53
N THR A 126 27.04 -8.25 14.85
CA THR A 126 26.85 -7.57 16.14
C THR A 126 25.37 -7.19 16.35
N ILE A 127 24.74 -6.58 15.35
CA ILE A 127 23.31 -6.22 15.40
C ILE A 127 22.45 -7.48 15.59
N LYS A 128 22.70 -8.54 14.82
CA LYS A 128 22.00 -9.82 14.96
C LYS A 128 22.15 -10.40 16.35
N GLY A 129 23.35 -10.39 16.91
CA GLY A 129 23.64 -10.89 18.25
C GLY A 129 22.82 -10.18 19.34
N ILE A 130 22.72 -8.85 19.27
CA ILE A 130 21.98 -8.09 20.29
C ILE A 130 20.46 -8.18 20.14
N ILE A 131 19.93 -8.33 18.91
CA ILE A 131 18.48 -8.45 18.69
C ILE A 131 17.97 -9.88 18.86
N SER A 132 18.82 -10.90 18.69
CA SER A 132 18.40 -12.32 18.70
C SER A 132 17.57 -12.75 19.91
N PRO A 133 17.80 -12.26 21.15
CA PRO A 133 16.95 -12.61 22.30
C PRO A 133 15.49 -12.16 22.17
N HIS A 134 15.21 -11.19 21.29
CA HIS A 134 13.88 -10.64 21.03
C HIS A 134 13.24 -11.21 19.76
N PHE A 135 13.80 -12.31 19.26
CA PHE A 135 13.30 -13.06 18.12
C PHE A 135 12.98 -14.49 18.55
N VAL A 136 12.00 -15.10 17.88
CA VAL A 136 11.61 -16.50 18.07
C VAL A 136 11.65 -17.25 16.75
N SER A 137 11.86 -18.56 16.83
CA SER A 137 11.78 -19.48 15.69
C SER A 137 10.33 -19.64 15.23
N ALA A 138 9.85 -18.63 14.52
CA ALA A 138 8.55 -18.59 13.85
C ALA A 138 8.76 -18.04 12.44
N ASP A 139 8.49 -18.86 11.43
CA ASP A 139 8.75 -18.53 10.03
C ASP A 139 7.78 -17.45 9.53
N PRO A 140 8.26 -16.23 9.22
CA PRO A 140 7.43 -15.14 8.73
C PRO A 140 7.11 -15.25 7.24
N SER A 141 7.54 -16.30 6.52
CA SER A 141 7.39 -16.40 5.06
C SER A 141 5.95 -16.25 4.61
N LYS A 142 4.97 -16.76 5.39
CA LYS A 142 3.56 -16.52 5.07
C LYS A 142 3.25 -15.02 5.09
N SER A 143 3.69 -14.29 6.11
CA SER A 143 3.49 -12.84 6.25
C SER A 143 4.28 -12.01 5.24
N ILE A 144 5.52 -12.42 4.92
CA ILE A 144 6.38 -11.74 3.94
C ILE A 144 5.76 -11.83 2.54
N TYR A 145 5.31 -13.02 2.15
CA TYR A 145 4.78 -13.28 0.81
C TYR A 145 3.25 -13.22 0.76
N SER A 146 2.59 -12.85 1.87
CA SER A 146 1.18 -12.48 1.88
C SER A 146 1.03 -10.96 1.72
N ASP A 147 0.43 -10.56 0.60
CA ASP A 147 -0.18 -9.26 0.35
C ASP A 147 0.70 -7.98 0.45
N HIS A 148 1.66 -7.86 -0.49
CA HIS A 148 2.15 -6.58 -1.09
C HIS A 148 1.10 -5.50 -1.30
N LYS A 149 -0.14 -5.95 -1.50
CA LYS A 149 -1.36 -5.17 -1.60
C LYS A 149 -1.49 -4.08 -0.52
N THR A 150 -0.95 -4.29 0.68
CA THR A 150 -1.07 -3.35 1.81
C THR A 150 -0.29 -2.05 1.61
N ILE A 151 0.95 -2.11 1.10
CA ILE A 151 1.78 -0.92 0.87
C ILE A 151 1.32 -0.17 -0.37
N ASP A 152 0.99 -0.90 -1.44
CA ASP A 152 0.38 -0.30 -2.64
C ASP A 152 -0.91 0.45 -2.26
N LEU A 153 -1.67 -0.07 -1.28
CA LEU A 153 -2.88 0.58 -0.80
C LEU A 153 -2.61 1.88 -0.04
N ASP A 154 -1.60 1.94 0.83
CA ASP A 154 -1.21 3.19 1.51
C ASP A 154 -0.85 4.28 0.49
N ASP A 155 -0.16 3.91 -0.59
CA ASP A 155 0.19 4.83 -1.66
C ASP A 155 -1.01 5.23 -2.52
N TYR A 156 -1.93 4.31 -2.83
CA TYR A 156 -3.20 4.64 -3.48
C TYR A 156 -4.02 5.63 -2.64
N ILE A 157 -4.10 5.42 -1.33
CA ILE A 157 -4.83 6.30 -0.42
C ILE A 157 -4.18 7.68 -0.37
N LYS A 158 -2.84 7.77 -0.28
CA LYS A 158 -2.13 9.06 -0.33
C LYS A 158 -2.36 9.79 -1.66
N ARG A 159 -2.22 9.09 -2.79
CA ARG A 159 -2.45 9.68 -4.13
C ARG A 159 -3.87 10.17 -4.32
N SER A 160 -4.85 9.50 -3.70
CA SER A 160 -6.26 9.96 -3.75
C SER A 160 -6.49 11.36 -3.19
N GLY A 161 -5.60 11.89 -2.35
CA GLY A 161 -5.66 13.28 -1.88
C GLY A 161 -5.18 14.31 -2.89
N MET A 162 -4.38 13.90 -3.89
CA MET A 162 -3.78 14.78 -4.89
C MET A 162 -4.40 14.59 -6.28
N GLU A 163 -4.71 13.35 -6.65
CA GLU A 163 -5.22 12.95 -7.96
C GLU A 163 -6.73 12.72 -7.95
N LEU A 164 -7.48 13.72 -7.49
CA LEU A 164 -8.92 13.64 -7.23
C LEU A 164 -9.76 13.12 -8.42
N ALA A 165 -9.35 13.42 -9.64
CA ALA A 165 -10.05 12.96 -10.85
C ALA A 165 -9.85 11.46 -11.13
N ASN A 166 -8.79 10.84 -10.64
CA ASN A 166 -8.44 9.44 -10.94
C ASN A 166 -8.84 8.48 -9.82
N TYR A 167 -9.23 9.01 -8.65
CA TYR A 167 -9.52 8.22 -7.47
C TYR A 167 -10.91 8.53 -6.93
N GLU A 168 -11.59 7.49 -6.47
CA GLU A 168 -12.83 7.60 -5.72
C GLU A 168 -12.71 6.80 -4.42
N LEU A 169 -13.06 7.41 -3.29
CA LEU A 169 -13.08 6.75 -1.99
C LEU A 169 -14.53 6.55 -1.54
N LYS A 170 -14.85 5.35 -1.04
CA LYS A 170 -16.10 5.09 -0.31
C LYS A 170 -15.78 4.36 0.98
N GLN A 171 -16.45 4.78 2.05
CA GLN A 171 -16.37 4.11 3.35
C GLN A 171 -16.88 2.66 3.30
N GLY A 172 -17.79 2.36 2.37
CA GLY A 172 -18.44 1.06 2.21
C GLY A 172 -19.74 1.22 1.44
N LEU A 173 -20.61 0.21 1.48
CA LEU A 173 -21.89 0.15 0.78
C LEU A 173 -23.10 0.29 1.70
N LEU A 174 -22.93 0.16 3.03
CA LEU A 174 -24.03 0.29 3.97
C LEU A 174 -24.26 1.76 4.35
N SER A 175 -25.52 2.10 4.62
CA SER A 175 -25.84 3.38 5.26
C SER A 175 -25.24 3.45 6.66
N LEU A 176 -24.83 4.65 7.07
CA LEU A 176 -24.32 4.93 8.41
C LEU A 176 -25.44 5.32 9.40
N ASP A 177 -26.69 5.13 9.02
CA ASP A 177 -27.83 5.22 9.93
C ASP A 177 -27.91 3.98 10.85
N GLY A 178 -28.93 3.92 11.71
CA GLY A 178 -29.11 2.78 12.62
C GLY A 178 -29.57 1.49 11.93
N LYS A 179 -30.09 1.56 10.71
CA LYS A 179 -30.65 0.41 9.99
C LYS A 179 -29.60 -0.36 9.18
N ARG A 180 -28.49 0.30 8.81
CA ARG A 180 -27.35 -0.34 8.13
C ARG A 180 -27.77 -1.02 6.82
N GLU A 181 -28.65 -0.39 6.07
CA GLU A 181 -29.20 -0.96 4.83
C GLU A 181 -28.19 -0.81 3.68
N LEU A 182 -28.19 -1.78 2.77
CA LEU A 182 -27.36 -1.75 1.57
C LEU A 182 -27.83 -0.62 0.64
N ASN A 183 -26.94 0.32 0.34
CA ASN A 183 -27.23 1.44 -0.54
C ASN A 183 -27.05 1.02 -2.01
N VAL A 184 -28.12 0.53 -2.63
CA VAL A 184 -28.10 0.10 -4.04
C VAL A 184 -27.79 1.26 -4.99
N ASP A 185 -28.32 2.46 -4.70
CA ASP A 185 -28.04 3.66 -5.50
C ASP A 185 -26.57 4.07 -5.45
N LEU A 186 -25.86 3.76 -4.36
CA LEU A 186 -24.43 3.95 -4.26
C LEU A 186 -23.67 3.03 -5.22
N MET A 187 -24.12 1.79 -5.42
CA MET A 187 -23.49 0.89 -6.39
C MET A 187 -23.64 1.40 -7.82
N ASP A 188 -24.80 1.97 -8.18
CA ASP A 188 -24.96 2.64 -9.48
C ASP A 188 -24.04 3.85 -9.62
N ARG A 189 -23.93 4.70 -8.59
CA ARG A 189 -22.98 5.83 -8.58
C ARG A 189 -21.51 5.39 -8.68
N ILE A 190 -21.16 4.22 -8.14
CA ILE A 190 -19.82 3.64 -8.33
C ILE A 190 -19.60 3.31 -9.81
N VAL A 191 -20.58 2.73 -10.50
CA VAL A 191 -20.50 2.45 -11.95
C VAL A 191 -20.41 3.74 -12.77
N GLU A 192 -21.20 4.77 -12.42
CA GLU A 192 -21.09 6.11 -13.01
C GLU A 192 -19.67 6.67 -12.87
N THR A 193 -19.08 6.48 -11.69
CA THR A 193 -17.72 6.98 -11.40
C THR A 193 -16.65 6.19 -12.13
N ILE A 194 -16.80 4.86 -12.26
CA ILE A 194 -15.93 4.02 -13.09
C ILE A 194 -15.95 4.52 -14.54
N CYS A 195 -17.13 4.78 -15.10
CA CYS A 195 -17.30 5.36 -16.44
C CYS A 195 -16.63 6.74 -16.53
N ALA A 196 -16.84 7.60 -15.54
CA ALA A 196 -16.28 8.94 -15.49
C ALA A 196 -14.75 8.97 -15.44
N ILE A 197 -14.14 8.09 -14.63
CA ILE A 197 -12.69 7.97 -14.50
C ILE A 197 -12.09 7.48 -15.83
N ALA A 198 -12.69 6.47 -16.45
CA ALA A 198 -12.24 5.95 -17.74
C ALA A 198 -12.27 7.04 -18.83
N ASN A 199 -13.21 7.99 -18.74
CA ASN A 199 -13.37 9.12 -19.65
C ASN A 199 -12.41 10.30 -19.41
N ASN A 200 -11.42 10.17 -18.52
CA ASN A 200 -10.39 11.18 -18.31
C ASN A 200 -9.37 11.27 -19.46
N GLY A 201 -9.26 10.22 -20.28
CA GLY A 201 -8.39 10.16 -21.46
C GLY A 201 -7.65 8.84 -21.59
N PRO A 202 -6.95 8.61 -22.71
CA PRO A 202 -6.39 7.31 -23.06
C PRO A 202 -5.19 6.89 -22.22
N ASP A 203 -4.47 7.83 -21.62
CA ASP A 203 -3.28 7.55 -20.79
C ASP A 203 -3.55 7.78 -19.29
N ARG A 204 -4.81 7.65 -18.87
CA ARG A 204 -5.24 7.89 -17.49
C ARG A 204 -5.99 6.71 -16.91
N ALA A 205 -5.28 5.86 -16.18
CA ALA A 205 -5.88 4.88 -15.29
C ALA A 205 -6.35 5.51 -13.97
N GLY A 206 -7.30 4.86 -13.30
CA GLY A 206 -7.78 5.28 -12.00
C GLY A 206 -8.25 4.12 -11.13
N ARG A 207 -8.78 4.43 -9.95
CA ARG A 207 -9.19 3.43 -8.94
C ARG A 207 -10.39 3.88 -8.11
N VAL A 208 -11.23 2.93 -7.74
CA VAL A 208 -12.23 3.10 -6.68
C VAL A 208 -11.82 2.25 -5.48
N LEU A 209 -11.72 2.86 -4.30
CA LEU A 209 -11.36 2.19 -3.05
C LEU A 209 -12.59 2.13 -2.13
N LEU A 210 -13.03 0.91 -1.80
CA LEU A 210 -14.12 0.66 -0.86
C LEU A 210 -13.56 0.20 0.48
N GLY A 211 -13.97 0.88 1.56
CA GLY A 211 -13.43 0.71 2.90
C GLY A 211 -12.51 1.86 3.35
N VAL A 212 -12.54 2.99 2.65
CA VAL A 212 -11.75 4.18 2.99
C VAL A 212 -12.70 5.38 3.11
N ALA A 213 -12.67 6.04 4.25
CA ALA A 213 -13.46 7.22 4.55
C ALA A 213 -12.60 8.48 4.45
N ASP A 214 -13.19 9.52 3.89
CA ASP A 214 -12.58 10.82 3.63
C ASP A 214 -13.14 11.93 4.55
N LYS A 215 -14.26 11.67 5.23
CA LYS A 215 -14.94 12.60 6.14
C LYS A 215 -14.81 12.18 7.60
N PRO A 216 -14.30 13.05 8.50
CA PRO A 216 -14.17 12.73 9.93
C PRO A 216 -15.49 12.36 10.63
N ALA A 217 -16.61 12.94 10.19
CA ALA A 217 -17.94 12.64 10.73
C ALA A 217 -18.34 11.18 10.47
N ASP A 218 -18.08 10.68 9.25
CA ASP A 218 -18.38 9.30 8.87
C ASP A 218 -17.50 8.33 9.66
N VAL A 219 -16.22 8.64 9.82
CA VAL A 219 -15.28 7.84 10.63
C VAL A 219 -15.77 7.72 12.08
N THR A 220 -16.12 8.84 12.70
CA THR A 220 -16.65 8.87 14.08
C THR A 220 -17.91 8.02 14.19
N ARG A 221 -18.81 8.13 13.21
CA ARG A 221 -20.03 7.35 13.16
C ARG A 221 -19.75 5.85 13.02
N ILE A 222 -18.81 5.46 12.17
CA ILE A 222 -18.39 4.07 11.98
C ILE A 222 -17.81 3.48 13.25
N ILE A 223 -16.92 4.19 13.94
CA ILE A 223 -16.38 3.75 15.25
C ILE A 223 -17.52 3.50 16.23
N SER A 224 -18.52 4.39 16.26
CA SER A 224 -19.67 4.25 17.16
C SER A 224 -20.51 2.99 16.89
N LEU A 225 -20.71 2.66 15.61
CA LEU A 225 -21.54 1.55 15.13
C LEU A 225 -20.83 0.21 15.23
N ASP A 226 -19.62 0.15 14.70
CA ASP A 226 -18.93 -1.11 14.40
C ASP A 226 -17.85 -1.47 15.41
N LYS A 227 -17.54 -0.55 16.33
CA LYS A 227 -16.52 -0.75 17.37
C LYS A 227 -15.15 -1.17 16.82
N ILE A 228 -14.82 -0.70 15.61
CA ILE A 228 -13.53 -0.92 14.98
C ILE A 228 -12.55 0.19 15.33
N GLN A 229 -11.26 -0.08 15.11
CA GLN A 229 -10.19 0.92 15.14
C GLN A 229 -9.76 1.24 13.70
N PRO A 230 -10.14 2.40 13.15
CA PRO A 230 -9.68 2.81 11.82
C PRO A 230 -8.18 3.06 11.79
N ARG A 231 -7.56 2.84 10.63
CA ARG A 231 -6.15 3.16 10.39
C ARG A 231 -6.06 4.44 9.56
N THR A 232 -5.32 5.42 10.04
CA THR A 232 -5.14 6.70 9.34
C THR A 232 -3.98 6.61 8.34
N VAL A 233 -4.22 7.10 7.13
CA VAL A 233 -3.21 7.25 6.07
C VAL A 233 -3.36 8.64 5.48
N GLY A 234 -2.44 9.55 5.84
CA GLY A 234 -2.59 10.98 5.54
C GLY A 234 -3.86 11.55 6.19
N ASP A 235 -4.68 12.25 5.42
CA ASP A 235 -5.95 12.81 5.87
C ASP A 235 -7.16 11.86 5.70
N ARG A 236 -6.91 10.60 5.30
CA ARG A 236 -7.94 9.58 5.07
C ARG A 236 -7.90 8.52 6.17
N ALA A 237 -9.03 7.87 6.42
CA ALA A 237 -9.14 6.80 7.38
C ALA A 237 -9.63 5.52 6.72
N VAL A 238 -8.84 4.45 6.84
CA VAL A 238 -9.25 3.10 6.43
C VAL A 238 -10.17 2.54 7.50
N VAL A 239 -11.41 2.27 7.11
CA VAL A 239 -12.48 1.71 7.95
C VAL A 239 -12.78 0.26 7.58
N GLY A 240 -12.23 -0.22 6.48
CA GLY A 240 -12.37 -1.60 6.01
C GLY A 240 -13.70 -1.89 5.35
N ILE A 241 -13.95 -3.13 4.92
CA ILE A 241 -15.27 -3.64 4.50
C ILE A 241 -15.71 -4.86 5.31
N VAL A 242 -14.83 -5.42 6.13
CA VAL A 242 -15.12 -6.54 7.04
C VAL A 242 -16.29 -6.22 7.96
N ARG A 243 -16.34 -5.00 8.52
CA ARG A 243 -17.42 -4.56 9.41
C ARG A 243 -18.80 -4.60 8.75
N GLU A 244 -18.88 -4.37 7.44
CA GLU A 244 -20.16 -4.38 6.72
C GLU A 244 -20.60 -5.81 6.40
N ALA A 245 -19.67 -6.68 6.00
CA ALA A 245 -19.96 -8.10 5.84
C ALA A 245 -20.49 -8.71 7.15
N VAL A 246 -19.88 -8.36 8.29
CA VAL A 246 -20.36 -8.76 9.63
C VAL A 246 -21.75 -8.19 9.91
N ALA A 247 -21.98 -6.89 9.69
CA ALA A 247 -23.29 -6.26 9.92
C ALA A 247 -24.40 -6.86 9.04
N MET A 248 -24.07 -7.34 7.85
CA MET A 248 -24.99 -8.02 6.93
C MET A 248 -25.18 -9.51 7.23
N GLY A 249 -24.35 -10.10 8.10
CA GLY A 249 -24.35 -11.54 8.37
C GLY A 249 -23.93 -12.39 7.17
N ILE A 250 -23.06 -11.87 6.29
CA ILE A 250 -22.56 -12.56 5.10
C ILE A 250 -21.04 -12.75 5.14
N THR A 251 -20.51 -13.62 4.28
CA THR A 251 -19.06 -13.76 4.14
C THR A 251 -18.46 -12.60 3.35
N LEU A 252 -17.15 -12.40 3.47
CA LEU A 252 -16.41 -11.44 2.63
C LEU A 252 -16.51 -11.80 1.14
N GLU A 253 -16.54 -13.09 0.82
CA GLU A 253 -16.71 -13.58 -0.55
C GLU A 253 -18.07 -13.18 -1.11
N ASP A 254 -19.15 -13.32 -0.32
CA ASP A 254 -20.49 -12.87 -0.71
C ASP A 254 -20.55 -11.35 -0.90
N TYR A 255 -19.89 -10.59 -0.02
CA TYR A 255 -19.82 -9.13 -0.13
C TYR A 255 -19.10 -8.72 -1.42
N HIS A 256 -17.96 -9.34 -1.71
CA HIS A 256 -17.22 -9.14 -2.96
C HIS A 256 -18.06 -9.54 -4.19
N ASN A 257 -18.76 -10.67 -4.13
CA ASN A 257 -19.62 -11.15 -5.20
C ASN A 257 -20.81 -10.23 -5.47
N LYS A 258 -21.37 -9.54 -4.45
CA LYS A 258 -22.41 -8.53 -4.65
C LYS A 258 -21.92 -7.38 -5.54
N ILE A 259 -20.73 -6.84 -5.27
CA ILE A 259 -20.14 -5.77 -6.08
C ILE A 259 -19.90 -6.26 -7.51
N ARG A 260 -19.24 -7.41 -7.65
CA ARG A 260 -18.94 -8.01 -8.96
C ARG A 260 -20.20 -8.24 -9.78
N THR A 261 -21.24 -8.81 -9.16
CA THR A 261 -22.53 -9.10 -9.81
C THR A 261 -23.25 -7.83 -10.23
N HIS A 262 -23.22 -6.77 -9.39
CA HIS A 262 -23.81 -5.48 -9.73
C HIS A 262 -23.16 -4.86 -10.96
N ILE A 263 -21.82 -4.83 -11.01
CA ILE A 263 -21.07 -4.31 -12.16
C ILE A 263 -21.31 -5.17 -13.41
N ALA A 264 -21.32 -6.50 -13.28
CA ALA A 264 -21.54 -7.41 -14.41
C ALA A 264 -22.91 -7.23 -15.06
N ASN A 265 -23.95 -7.02 -14.24
CA ASN A 265 -25.33 -6.79 -14.69
C ASN A 265 -25.61 -5.32 -15.04
N SER A 266 -24.64 -4.43 -14.87
CA SER A 266 -24.78 -3.02 -15.20
C SER A 266 -24.77 -2.78 -16.72
N LYS A 267 -25.31 -1.64 -17.14
CA LYS A 267 -25.25 -1.16 -18.54
C LYS A 267 -23.97 -0.38 -18.83
N LEU A 268 -22.84 -0.78 -18.23
CA LEU A 268 -21.52 -0.24 -18.55
C LEU A 268 -21.04 -0.82 -19.88
N SER A 269 -20.48 0.01 -20.75
CA SER A 269 -20.02 -0.39 -22.08
C SER A 269 -18.79 -1.30 -22.02
N GLU A 270 -18.64 -2.15 -23.04
CA GLU A 270 -17.39 -2.85 -23.30
C GLU A 270 -16.40 -1.94 -24.05
N PRO A 271 -15.08 -2.14 -23.93
CA PRO A 271 -14.40 -3.20 -23.16
C PRO A 271 -14.19 -2.87 -21.67
N LEU A 272 -14.58 -1.66 -21.23
CA LEU A 272 -14.36 -1.19 -19.86
C LEU A 272 -14.98 -2.14 -18.82
N LYS A 273 -16.21 -2.60 -19.03
CA LYS A 273 -16.90 -3.49 -18.08
C LYS A 273 -16.12 -4.78 -17.83
N SER A 274 -15.71 -5.48 -18.88
CA SER A 274 -14.93 -6.72 -18.74
C SER A 274 -13.59 -6.46 -18.05
N ALA A 275 -12.90 -5.37 -18.41
CA ALA A 275 -11.60 -5.03 -17.84
C ALA A 275 -11.71 -4.70 -16.34
N VAL A 276 -12.73 -3.91 -15.95
CA VAL A 276 -13.01 -3.59 -14.55
C VAL A 276 -13.32 -4.85 -13.73
N LEU A 277 -14.20 -5.73 -14.23
CA LEU A 277 -14.56 -6.98 -13.56
C LEU A 277 -13.35 -7.89 -13.30
N SER A 278 -12.35 -7.86 -14.19
CA SER A 278 -11.11 -8.64 -14.03
C SER A 278 -10.14 -8.05 -13.00
N SER A 279 -10.38 -6.83 -12.54
CA SER A 279 -9.47 -6.04 -11.71
C SER A 279 -10.00 -5.74 -10.30
N ILE A 280 -11.16 -6.29 -9.94
CA ILE A 280 -11.72 -6.14 -8.59
C ILE A 280 -10.91 -7.03 -7.66
N ASP A 281 -10.22 -6.40 -6.71
CA ASP A 281 -9.32 -7.06 -5.78
C ASP A 281 -9.72 -6.80 -4.35
N TYR A 282 -9.81 -7.86 -3.55
CA TYR A 282 -9.78 -7.75 -2.09
C TYR A 282 -8.33 -7.69 -1.59
N ASN A 283 -8.10 -6.84 -0.58
CA ASN A 283 -6.81 -6.60 0.05
C ASN A 283 -6.99 -6.75 1.56
N ALA A 284 -6.31 -7.72 2.17
CA ALA A 284 -6.41 -7.99 3.60
C ALA A 284 -5.63 -6.94 4.43
N TYR A 285 -6.19 -5.73 4.54
CA TYR A 285 -5.52 -4.58 5.14
C TYR A 285 -5.74 -4.54 6.66
N TYR A 286 -4.74 -4.96 7.46
CA TYR A 286 -4.75 -4.94 8.94
C TYR A 286 -6.06 -5.43 9.59
N GLY A 287 -6.67 -6.48 9.05
CA GLY A 287 -7.94 -7.03 9.54
C GLY A 287 -9.19 -6.20 9.21
N LEU A 288 -9.04 -5.03 8.59
CA LEU A 288 -10.13 -4.16 8.13
C LEU A 288 -10.64 -4.58 6.75
N GLY A 289 -9.71 -4.95 5.85
CA GLY A 289 -9.99 -5.39 4.48
C GLY A 289 -10.48 -4.27 3.56
N VAL A 290 -9.91 -4.12 2.36
CA VAL A 290 -10.29 -3.06 1.40
C VAL A 290 -10.48 -3.65 0.02
N ILE A 291 -11.55 -3.25 -0.68
CA ILE A 291 -11.75 -3.61 -2.08
C ILE A 291 -11.21 -2.48 -2.95
N VAL A 292 -10.34 -2.85 -3.90
CA VAL A 292 -9.81 -1.95 -4.92
C VAL A 292 -10.40 -2.37 -6.26
N ILE A 293 -11.01 -1.42 -6.96
CA ILE A 293 -11.51 -1.60 -8.32
C ILE A 293 -10.61 -0.76 -9.22
N SER A 294 -9.80 -1.39 -10.06
CA SER A 294 -8.97 -0.66 -11.02
C SER A 294 -9.81 -0.26 -12.23
N VAL A 295 -9.65 0.99 -12.68
CA VAL A 295 -10.28 1.52 -13.88
C VAL A 295 -9.17 1.68 -14.92
N PRO A 296 -9.06 0.75 -15.88
CA PRO A 296 -8.00 0.79 -16.86
C PRO A 296 -8.26 1.84 -17.94
N GLU A 297 -7.16 2.28 -18.54
CA GLU A 297 -7.13 3.15 -19.71
C GLU A 297 -8.01 2.62 -20.86
N GLN A 298 -8.70 3.53 -21.54
CA GLN A 298 -9.59 3.22 -22.67
C GLN A 298 -9.10 3.92 -23.93
N LYS A 299 -9.35 3.32 -25.10
CA LYS A 299 -9.02 3.91 -26.41
C LYS A 299 -10.16 4.72 -27.01
N GLU A 300 -11.35 4.59 -26.45
CA GLU A 300 -12.56 5.26 -26.89
C GLU A 300 -13.39 5.65 -25.66
N PRO A 301 -14.30 6.63 -25.78
CA PRO A 301 -15.21 6.98 -24.69
C PRO A 301 -16.00 5.77 -24.21
N SER A 302 -16.12 5.66 -22.89
CA SER A 302 -16.97 4.68 -22.23
C SER A 302 -18.32 5.27 -21.86
N TYR A 303 -19.33 4.40 -21.80
CA TYR A 303 -20.72 4.76 -21.57
C TYR A 303 -21.30 3.94 -20.43
N PHE A 304 -22.21 4.56 -19.69
CA PHE A 304 -23.07 3.86 -18.75
C PHE A 304 -24.52 4.23 -19.05
N LYS A 305 -25.38 3.23 -19.30
CA LYS A 305 -26.79 3.44 -19.70
C LYS A 305 -26.89 4.40 -20.92
N ASP A 306 -26.02 4.23 -21.91
CA ASP A 306 -25.90 5.05 -23.12
C ASP A 306 -25.58 6.54 -22.85
N GLN A 307 -25.05 6.84 -21.67
CA GLN A 307 -24.67 8.19 -21.25
C GLN A 307 -23.17 8.27 -20.96
N ILE A 308 -22.57 9.42 -21.27
CA ILE A 308 -21.18 9.73 -20.97
C ILE A 308 -21.11 10.46 -19.63
N TYR A 309 -20.34 9.90 -18.71
CA TYR A 309 -19.98 10.55 -17.45
C TYR A 309 -18.53 11.02 -17.50
N TRP A 310 -18.19 12.06 -16.73
CA TRP A 310 -16.84 12.60 -16.66
C TRP A 310 -16.52 13.14 -15.26
N ARG A 311 -15.23 13.29 -14.97
CA ARG A 311 -14.75 13.82 -13.68
C ARG A 311 -14.50 15.32 -13.77
N ASN A 312 -15.20 16.07 -12.92
CA ASN A 312 -14.97 17.48 -12.66
C ASN A 312 -14.31 17.63 -11.27
N GLY A 313 -12.98 17.56 -11.23
CA GLY A 313 -12.25 17.38 -9.97
C GLY A 313 -12.57 16.03 -9.35
N ASP A 314 -13.09 16.02 -8.12
CA ASP A 314 -13.57 14.83 -7.40
C ASP A 314 -15.04 14.48 -7.67
N ASN A 315 -15.75 15.26 -8.50
CA ASN A 315 -17.16 15.04 -8.78
C ASN A 315 -17.37 14.24 -10.06
N THR A 316 -18.28 13.27 -10.00
CA THR A 316 -18.78 12.56 -11.18
C THR A 316 -20.00 13.29 -11.72
N GLU A 317 -19.93 13.73 -12.98
CA GLU A 317 -21.02 14.46 -13.65
C GLU A 317 -21.43 13.81 -14.96
N LEU A 318 -22.72 13.93 -15.29
CA LEU A 318 -23.26 13.57 -16.60
C LEU A 318 -22.88 14.65 -17.64
N ALA A 319 -22.37 14.23 -18.80
CA ALA A 319 -22.16 15.12 -19.94
C ALA A 319 -23.50 15.48 -20.59
N LYS A 320 -24.06 16.66 -20.26
CA LYS A 320 -25.43 17.05 -20.65
C LYS A 320 -25.50 17.68 -22.04
N THR A 321 -24.43 18.32 -22.51
CA THR A 321 -24.45 19.09 -23.76
C THR A 321 -23.70 18.38 -24.88
N PRO A 322 -24.11 18.55 -26.16
CA PRO A 322 -23.37 18.02 -27.30
C PRO A 322 -21.92 18.47 -27.34
N LYS A 323 -21.65 19.70 -26.89
CA LYS A 323 -20.29 20.25 -26.80
C LYS A 323 -19.43 19.47 -25.81
N GLN A 324 -19.93 19.22 -24.60
CA GLN A 324 -19.22 18.42 -23.59
C GLN A 324 -18.96 16.99 -24.07
N ILE A 325 -19.96 16.35 -24.68
CA ILE A 325 -19.83 15.01 -25.26
C ILE A 325 -18.72 14.99 -26.32
N ALA A 326 -18.70 15.97 -27.22
CA ALA A 326 -17.65 16.10 -28.23
C ALA A 326 -16.27 16.40 -27.63
N ASP A 327 -16.19 17.21 -26.56
CA ASP A 327 -14.95 17.53 -25.86
C ASP A 327 -14.36 16.29 -25.16
N ILE A 328 -15.19 15.46 -24.54
CA ILE A 328 -14.76 14.19 -23.92
C ILE A 328 -14.31 13.21 -25.01
N SER A 329 -15.08 13.11 -26.10
CA SER A 329 -14.75 12.21 -27.20
C SER A 329 -13.41 12.55 -27.86
N ARG A 330 -13.08 13.84 -27.97
CA ARG A 330 -11.79 14.32 -28.49
C ARG A 330 -10.57 14.03 -27.60
N ARG A 331 -10.77 13.50 -26.40
CA ARG A 331 -9.64 13.10 -25.52
C ARG A 331 -8.95 11.82 -26.01
N PHE A 332 -9.66 11.01 -26.80
CA PHE A 332 -9.27 9.66 -27.20
C PHE A 332 -8.70 9.60 -28.61
#